data_AF-A0A7C4MWQ9-F1
#
_entry.id   AF-A0A7C4MWQ9-F1
#
_cell.length_a   1.000
_cell.length_b   1.000
_cell.length_c   1.000
_cell.angle_alpha   90.00
_cell.angle_beta   90.00
_cell.angle_gamma   90.00
#
_symmetry.space_group_name_H-M   'P 1'
#
loop_
_entity.id
_entity.type
_entity.pdbx_description
1 polymer ?
#
loop_
_entity_poly.entity_id
_entity_poly.type
_entity_poly.pdbx_seq_one_letter_code
_entity_poly.pdbx_strand_id
1 'polypeptide(L)'
;MELAFAGFGRCASPRWVNGALQGVERKGGIGRRAREVLRRPSGASIVSLSLKNARHLAGLVAAWWVFSALSAGIQAAEEPPALNPFGKVGVEREDQFPGYIEMSDGSIHCGMIYLTRDKRLQINDEKMQRQREIPLNVVQQIECKVKREWMEKEWKFKELAKDEKMYTGRSYPAREYVHIVTLQDGRTIEGGLSGVVYLQPQIYDPQRPNEYRPAVEAQKFVLHKRDKGEVGEELKSLKYVKLIKLGEEAYREGQQKSKNRRAPDKSAR
;
A
#
# COMPACT_ATOMS: atom_id res chain seq x y z
N MET A 1 -15.65 59.87 -20.41
CA MET A 1 -15.81 58.41 -20.61
C MET A 1 -15.99 57.77 -19.24
N GLU A 2 -17.25 57.74 -18.78
CA GLU A 2 -17.66 57.02 -17.59
C GLU A 2 -17.80 55.54 -17.93
N LEU A 3 -17.11 54.66 -17.20
CA LEU A 3 -17.30 53.22 -17.28
C LEU A 3 -18.10 52.76 -16.07
N ALA A 4 -19.33 52.33 -16.34
CA ALA A 4 -20.27 51.80 -15.38
C ALA A 4 -19.79 50.47 -14.78
N PHE A 5 -19.76 50.40 -13.45
CA PHE A 5 -19.55 49.18 -12.68
C PHE A 5 -20.85 48.38 -12.61
N ALA A 6 -20.89 47.25 -13.33
CA ALA A 6 -22.03 46.32 -13.29
C ALA A 6 -21.89 45.31 -12.14
N GLY A 7 -22.86 45.40 -11.22
CA GLY A 7 -23.45 44.38 -10.34
C GLY A 7 -22.73 43.05 -10.07
N PHE A 8 -22.29 42.88 -8.82
CA PHE A 8 -22.01 41.58 -8.22
C PHE A 8 -23.33 40.86 -7.85
N GLY A 9 -23.65 39.81 -8.61
CA GLY A 9 -24.71 38.86 -8.30
C GLY A 9 -24.36 38.00 -7.08
N ARG A 10 -25.27 37.94 -6.12
CA ARG A 10 -25.18 37.11 -4.91
C ARG A 10 -25.43 35.64 -5.28
N CYS A 11 -24.40 34.80 -5.21
CA CYS A 11 -24.56 33.35 -5.30
C CYS A 11 -25.06 32.81 -3.94
N ALA A 12 -26.28 32.30 -3.92
CA ALA A 12 -26.83 31.54 -2.81
C ALA A 12 -26.07 30.22 -2.65
N SER A 13 -25.58 29.96 -1.43
CA SER A 13 -24.90 28.73 -1.06
C SER A 13 -25.91 27.60 -0.76
N PRO A 14 -25.67 26.37 -1.23
CA PRO A 14 -26.53 25.24 -0.92
C PRO A 14 -26.34 24.77 0.53
N ARG A 15 -27.48 24.63 1.21
CA ARG A 15 -27.67 24.11 2.56
C ARG A 15 -27.31 22.61 2.59
N TRP A 16 -26.18 22.26 3.17
CA TRP A 16 -25.80 20.87 3.45
C TRP A 16 -26.58 20.35 4.67
N VAL A 17 -27.38 19.30 4.46
CA VAL A 17 -28.07 18.55 5.51
C VAL A 17 -27.11 17.48 6.01
N ASN A 18 -26.61 17.64 7.24
CA ASN A 18 -25.80 16.61 7.90
C ASN A 18 -26.71 15.48 8.40
N GLY A 19 -26.68 14.35 7.70
CA GLY A 19 -27.22 13.09 8.19
C GLY A 19 -26.27 12.48 9.20
N ALA A 20 -26.68 12.48 10.47
CA ALA A 20 -26.01 11.79 11.56
C ALA A 20 -26.09 10.27 11.36
N LEU A 21 -24.96 9.63 11.03
CA LEU A 21 -24.81 8.18 11.14
C LEU A 21 -24.15 7.86 12.48
N GLN A 22 -24.98 7.35 13.39
CA GLN A 22 -24.57 6.73 14.64
C GLN A 22 -23.98 5.35 14.36
N GLY A 23 -22.92 5.02 15.12
CA GLY A 23 -22.70 3.67 15.65
C GLY A 23 -22.02 2.65 14.72
N VAL A 24 -20.82 2.23 15.11
CA VAL A 24 -20.54 0.88 15.67
C VAL A 24 -19.03 0.85 15.95
N GLU A 25 -18.68 1.04 17.22
CA GLU A 25 -17.33 0.93 17.75
C GLU A 25 -17.02 -0.56 17.95
N ARG A 26 -16.28 -1.18 17.03
CA ARG A 26 -15.74 -2.53 17.23
C ARG A 26 -14.41 -2.44 17.98
N LYS A 27 -14.47 -2.76 19.28
CA LYS A 27 -13.30 -3.16 20.07
C LYS A 27 -12.78 -4.51 19.57
N GLY A 28 -11.52 -4.55 19.17
CA GLY A 28 -10.73 -5.75 18.96
C GLY A 28 -9.32 -5.29 18.59
N GLY A 29 -8.25 -5.63 19.28
CA GLY A 29 -7.96 -6.80 20.08
C GLY A 29 -6.46 -6.97 19.91
N ILE A 30 -5.73 -6.88 21.02
CA ILE A 30 -4.28 -6.80 21.10
C ILE A 30 -3.66 -8.10 20.57
N GLY A 31 -3.08 -8.05 19.37
CA GLY A 31 -2.29 -9.14 18.80
C GLY A 31 -0.80 -8.91 19.00
N ARG A 32 -0.26 -9.25 20.17
CA ARG A 32 1.20 -9.37 20.37
C ARG A 32 1.70 -10.56 19.55
N ARG A 33 2.32 -10.32 18.39
CA ARG A 33 3.15 -11.34 17.74
C ARG A 33 4.54 -11.32 18.35
N ALA A 34 4.77 -12.28 19.25
CA ALA A 34 6.10 -12.71 19.63
C ALA A 34 6.86 -13.13 18.37
N ARG A 35 7.95 -12.42 18.04
CA ARG A 35 8.94 -12.92 17.08
C ARG A 35 9.89 -13.82 17.85
N GLU A 36 9.65 -15.10 17.70
CA GLU A 36 10.53 -16.18 18.05
C GLU A 36 11.80 -16.09 17.19
N VAL A 37 12.89 -15.67 17.82
CA VAL A 37 14.22 -15.64 17.21
C VAL A 37 14.77 -17.06 17.26
N LEU A 38 14.64 -17.78 16.15
CA LEU A 38 15.35 -19.03 15.88
C LEU A 38 16.86 -18.77 15.84
N ARG A 39 17.50 -18.83 17.02
CA ARG A 39 18.95 -19.02 17.14
C ARG A 39 19.26 -20.43 16.70
N ARG A 40 20.04 -20.57 15.62
CA ARG A 40 20.70 -21.82 15.25
C ARG A 40 21.67 -22.22 16.38
N PRO A 41 21.55 -23.42 16.98
CA PRO A 41 22.58 -23.92 17.87
C PRO A 41 23.78 -24.40 17.02
N SER A 42 24.84 -23.60 17.03
CA SER A 42 26.19 -24.08 16.71
C SER A 42 26.73 -24.80 17.94
N GLY A 43 27.07 -26.08 17.81
CA GLY A 43 27.78 -26.81 18.86
C GLY A 43 27.19 -28.19 19.08
N ALA A 44 27.57 -29.13 18.21
CA ALA A 44 27.49 -30.55 18.53
C ALA A 44 28.52 -30.84 19.64
N SER A 45 28.10 -30.77 20.90
CA SER A 45 28.83 -31.36 22.02
C SER A 45 28.29 -32.77 22.25
N ILE A 46 29.09 -33.76 21.88
CA ILE A 46 28.87 -35.16 22.20
C ILE A 46 29.03 -35.30 23.72
N VAL A 47 27.92 -35.38 24.45
CA VAL A 47 27.91 -35.74 25.87
C VAL A 47 27.67 -37.24 25.96
N SER A 48 28.68 -37.97 26.39
CA SER A 48 28.60 -39.39 26.72
C SER A 48 27.75 -39.58 27.97
N LEU A 49 26.51 -40.04 27.79
CA LEU A 49 25.63 -40.41 28.89
C LEU A 49 26.02 -41.80 29.43
N SER A 50 26.57 -41.78 30.64
CA SER A 50 26.95 -42.93 31.44
C SER A 50 25.72 -43.75 31.85
N LEU A 51 25.66 -45.00 31.40
CA LEU A 51 24.67 -46.00 31.80
C LEU A 51 24.95 -46.44 33.24
N LYS A 52 24.35 -45.76 34.22
CA LYS A 52 24.14 -46.32 35.56
C LYS A 52 22.77 -45.89 36.05
N ASN A 53 21.86 -46.86 36.07
CA ASN A 53 20.65 -46.97 36.92
C ASN A 53 19.44 -47.52 36.14
N ALA A 54 19.60 -48.73 35.62
CA ALA A 54 18.53 -49.53 35.03
C ALA A 54 17.88 -50.43 36.10
N ARG A 55 17.10 -49.88 37.05
CA ARG A 55 16.30 -50.71 37.99
C ARG A 55 14.91 -50.21 38.41
N HIS A 56 14.40 -49.09 37.88
CA HIS A 56 13.04 -48.60 38.25
C HIS A 56 12.07 -48.34 37.08
N LEU A 57 12.41 -48.76 35.86
CA LEU A 57 11.62 -48.48 34.64
C LEU A 57 10.73 -49.66 34.18
N ALA A 58 10.23 -50.49 35.10
CA ALA A 58 9.30 -51.58 34.74
C ALA A 58 7.82 -51.26 35.04
N GLY A 59 7.52 -50.26 35.86
CA GLY A 59 6.15 -49.98 36.32
C GLY A 59 5.38 -48.90 35.54
N LEU A 60 6.04 -48.07 34.72
CA LEU A 60 5.43 -46.87 34.13
C LEU A 60 5.11 -46.99 32.63
N VAL A 61 5.38 -48.13 32.00
CA VAL A 61 5.11 -48.35 30.56
C VAL A 61 3.66 -48.83 30.31
N ALA A 62 3.05 -49.51 31.29
CA ALA A 62 1.70 -50.06 31.13
C ALA A 62 0.57 -49.00 31.22
N ALA A 63 0.79 -47.90 31.95
CA ALA A 63 -0.22 -46.83 32.08
C ALA A 63 -0.31 -45.93 30.83
N TRP A 64 0.75 -45.86 30.02
CA TRP A 64 0.75 -45.04 28.80
C TRP A 64 0.03 -45.71 27.62
N TRP A 65 -0.04 -47.05 27.61
CA TRP A 65 -0.76 -47.77 26.55
C TRP A 65 -2.28 -47.69 26.68
N VAL A 66 -2.82 -47.56 27.89
CA VAL A 66 -4.28 -47.45 28.09
C VAL A 66 -4.80 -46.04 27.74
N PHE A 67 -3.98 -45.00 27.89
CA PHE A 67 -4.38 -43.63 27.53
C PHE A 67 -4.26 -43.32 26.02
N SER A 68 -3.44 -44.05 25.27
CA SER A 68 -3.35 -43.91 23.81
C SER A 68 -4.51 -44.58 23.05
N ALA A 69 -5.26 -45.50 23.67
CA ALA A 69 -6.37 -46.18 23.01
C ALA A 69 -7.69 -45.38 22.97
N LEU A 70 -7.82 -44.29 23.75
CA LEU A 70 -9.06 -43.51 23.85
C LEU A 70 -9.10 -42.23 22.99
N SER A 71 -8.09 -41.97 22.16
CA SER A 71 -8.00 -40.76 21.32
C SER A 71 -8.27 -41.01 19.83
N ALA A 72 -8.60 -42.24 19.44
CA ALA A 72 -8.78 -42.62 18.04
C ALA A 72 -10.19 -42.32 17.46
N GLY A 73 -11.09 -41.71 18.23
CA GLY A 73 -12.53 -41.67 17.90
C GLY A 73 -13.12 -40.34 17.42
N ILE A 74 -12.37 -39.24 17.42
CA ILE A 74 -12.89 -37.94 16.91
C ILE A 74 -12.26 -37.71 15.54
N GLN A 75 -12.72 -38.49 14.56
CA GLN A 75 -12.65 -38.05 13.16
C GLN A 75 -13.60 -36.87 13.06
N ALA A 76 -13.08 -35.66 13.27
CA ALA A 76 -13.76 -34.44 12.88
C ALA A 76 -14.09 -34.59 11.40
N ALA A 77 -15.38 -34.78 11.10
CA ALA A 77 -15.86 -34.86 9.73
C ALA A 77 -15.37 -33.59 9.02
N GLU A 78 -14.42 -33.76 8.09
CA GLU A 78 -13.95 -32.67 7.25
C GLU A 78 -15.18 -32.15 6.51
N GLU A 79 -15.67 -30.97 6.92
CA GLU A 79 -16.75 -30.30 6.22
C GLU A 79 -16.34 -30.20 4.75
N PRO A 80 -17.22 -30.61 3.81
CA PRO A 80 -16.88 -30.60 2.40
C PRO A 80 -16.40 -29.19 2.04
N PRO A 81 -15.26 -29.05 1.34
CA PRO A 81 -14.65 -27.76 1.09
C PRO A 81 -15.70 -26.84 0.48
N ALA A 82 -15.99 -25.74 1.18
CA ALA A 82 -17.08 -24.83 0.82
C ALA A 82 -16.95 -24.43 -0.65
N LEU A 83 -17.87 -24.93 -1.47
CA LEU A 83 -17.90 -24.67 -2.90
C LEU A 83 -18.21 -23.19 -3.09
N ASN A 84 -17.20 -22.38 -3.41
CA ASN A 84 -17.40 -20.95 -3.64
C ASN A 84 -18.27 -20.78 -4.91
N PRO A 85 -19.53 -20.31 -4.81
CA PRO A 85 -20.42 -20.17 -5.95
C PRO A 85 -19.94 -19.11 -6.95
N PHE A 86 -18.99 -18.25 -6.56
CA PHE A 86 -18.42 -17.21 -7.43
C PHE A 86 -17.18 -17.68 -8.22
N GLY A 87 -16.80 -18.96 -8.09
CA GLY A 87 -15.62 -19.52 -8.73
C GLY A 87 -14.32 -18.87 -8.24
N LYS A 88 -13.20 -19.27 -8.86
CA LYS A 88 -11.92 -18.57 -8.67
C LYS A 88 -12.00 -17.27 -9.45
N VAL A 89 -11.96 -16.13 -8.77
CA VAL A 89 -11.92 -14.82 -9.42
C VAL A 89 -10.68 -14.75 -10.30
N GLY A 90 -10.88 -14.72 -11.63
CA GLY A 90 -9.80 -14.44 -12.57
C GLY A 90 -9.18 -13.09 -12.23
N VAL A 91 -7.90 -13.08 -11.86
CA VAL A 91 -7.21 -11.85 -11.42
C VAL A 91 -6.67 -11.05 -12.61
N GLU A 92 -6.61 -11.67 -13.79
CA GLU A 92 -6.20 -11.00 -15.02
C GLU A 92 -7.29 -9.99 -15.42
N ARG A 93 -6.91 -8.72 -15.45
CA ARG A 93 -7.77 -7.66 -15.97
C ARG A 93 -7.16 -7.08 -17.24
N GLU A 94 -8.02 -6.79 -18.20
CA GLU A 94 -7.64 -6.25 -19.51
C GLU A 94 -7.17 -4.78 -19.44
N ASP A 95 -7.53 -4.06 -18.37
CA ASP A 95 -7.16 -2.66 -18.14
C ASP A 95 -5.78 -2.49 -17.45
N GLN A 96 -5.02 -3.57 -17.37
CA GLN A 96 -3.67 -3.57 -16.81
C GLN A 96 -2.62 -3.19 -17.83
N PHE A 97 -1.72 -2.27 -17.45
CA PHE A 97 -0.61 -1.83 -18.30
C PHE A 97 0.72 -2.24 -17.67
N PRO A 98 1.64 -2.85 -18.43
CA PRO A 98 2.97 -3.16 -17.93
C PRO A 98 3.72 -1.85 -17.63
N GLY A 99 4.47 -1.80 -16.54
CA GLY A 99 5.26 -0.62 -16.20
C GLY A 99 5.99 -0.74 -14.87
N TYR A 100 6.49 0.39 -14.37
CA TYR A 100 7.10 0.46 -13.05
C TYR A 100 6.79 1.76 -12.31
N ILE A 101 6.92 1.67 -10.99
CA ILE A 101 6.76 2.77 -10.04
C ILE A 101 8.09 2.94 -9.30
N GLU A 102 8.65 4.15 -9.34
CA GLU A 102 9.80 4.57 -8.54
C GLU A 102 9.28 5.40 -7.36
N MET A 103 9.68 4.99 -6.15
CA MET A 103 9.37 5.68 -4.91
C MET A 103 10.46 6.70 -4.57
N SER A 104 10.17 7.62 -3.65
CA SER A 104 11.13 8.63 -3.19
C SER A 104 12.34 8.06 -2.45
N ASP A 105 12.23 6.86 -1.88
CA ASP A 105 13.37 6.09 -1.34
C ASP A 105 14.21 5.39 -2.43
N GLY A 106 13.78 5.56 -3.69
CA GLY A 106 14.36 4.94 -4.87
C GLY A 106 14.01 3.47 -5.04
N SER A 107 13.17 2.89 -4.19
CA SER A 107 12.65 1.54 -4.44
C SER A 107 11.88 1.53 -5.77
N ILE A 108 12.07 0.47 -6.54
CA ILE A 108 11.50 0.31 -7.88
C ILE A 108 10.61 -0.92 -7.84
N HIS A 109 9.32 -0.70 -8.11
CA HIS A 109 8.29 -1.73 -8.15
C HIS A 109 7.90 -1.93 -9.61
N CYS A 110 8.14 -3.11 -10.16
CA CYS A 110 7.80 -3.46 -11.54
C CYS A 110 6.59 -4.39 -11.55
N GLY A 111 5.66 -4.19 -12.48
CA GLY A 111 4.51 -5.08 -12.62
C GLY A 111 3.44 -4.52 -13.54
N MET A 112 2.25 -5.09 -13.40
CA MET A 112 1.04 -4.64 -14.09
C MET A 112 0.36 -3.54 -13.26
N ILE A 113 0.25 -2.35 -13.83
CA ILE A 113 -0.30 -1.16 -13.20
C ILE A 113 -1.74 -0.96 -13.67
N TYR A 114 -2.65 -0.72 -12.73
CA TYR A 114 -4.06 -0.48 -13.02
C TYR A 114 -4.71 0.42 -11.97
N LEU A 115 -5.92 0.90 -12.27
CA LEU A 115 -6.72 1.74 -11.37
C LEU A 115 -7.86 0.96 -10.73
N THR A 116 -8.63 1.61 -9.88
CA THR A 116 -9.95 1.05 -9.51
C THR A 116 -10.81 0.95 -10.78
N ARG A 117 -11.67 -0.08 -10.88
CA ARG A 117 -12.56 -0.25 -12.05
C ARG A 117 -13.33 1.04 -12.33
N ASP A 118 -13.41 1.39 -13.61
CA ASP A 118 -14.09 2.58 -14.15
C ASP A 118 -13.57 3.94 -13.62
N LYS A 119 -12.48 3.96 -12.84
CA LYS A 119 -11.87 5.20 -12.37
C LYS A 119 -10.83 5.69 -13.38
N ARG A 120 -10.88 7.00 -13.64
CA ARG A 120 -9.90 7.75 -14.44
C ARG A 120 -9.04 8.59 -13.52
N LEU A 121 -7.87 9.01 -13.99
CA LEU A 121 -7.02 9.97 -13.27
C LEU A 121 -7.66 11.35 -13.33
N GLN A 122 -7.94 11.92 -12.17
CA GLN A 122 -8.47 13.27 -12.05
C GLN A 122 -7.30 14.25 -11.84
N ILE A 123 -7.08 15.11 -12.81
CA ILE A 123 -6.03 16.12 -12.81
C ILE A 123 -6.66 17.50 -12.85
N ASN A 124 -6.22 18.37 -11.96
CA ASN A 124 -6.59 19.77 -12.02
C ASN A 124 -5.52 20.55 -12.78
N ASP A 125 -5.78 20.85 -14.06
CA ASP A 125 -4.85 21.53 -14.97
C ASP A 125 -4.63 22.98 -14.52
N GLU A 126 -3.40 23.35 -14.18
CA GLU A 126 -3.10 24.70 -13.68
C GLU A 126 -3.27 25.77 -14.77
N LYS A 127 -3.06 25.44 -16.06
CA LYS A 127 -3.15 26.39 -17.18
C LYS A 127 -4.59 26.72 -17.52
N MET A 128 -5.45 25.70 -17.54
CA MET A 128 -6.86 25.88 -17.89
C MET A 128 -7.78 26.10 -16.69
N GLN A 129 -7.28 25.88 -15.46
CA GLN A 129 -8.05 25.93 -14.21
C GLN A 129 -9.31 25.06 -14.26
N ARG A 130 -9.22 23.90 -14.92
CA ARG A 130 -10.32 22.95 -15.09
C ARG A 130 -9.85 21.55 -14.72
N GLN A 131 -10.77 20.80 -14.13
CA GLN A 131 -10.55 19.38 -13.84
C GLN A 131 -10.71 18.57 -15.14
N ARG A 132 -9.75 17.69 -15.39
CA ARG A 132 -9.72 16.76 -16.52
C ARG A 132 -9.68 15.32 -16.01
N GLU A 133 -10.35 14.44 -16.73
CA GLU A 133 -10.30 13.01 -16.48
C GLU A 133 -9.49 12.33 -17.58
N ILE A 134 -8.40 11.68 -17.20
CA ILE A 134 -7.48 11.03 -18.14
C ILE A 134 -7.51 9.52 -17.89
N PRO A 135 -7.87 8.70 -18.89
CA PRO A 135 -7.81 7.26 -18.74
C PRO A 135 -6.35 6.78 -18.72
N LEU A 136 -6.08 5.64 -18.09
CA LEU A 136 -4.70 5.16 -17.90
C LEU A 136 -4.02 4.78 -19.22
N ASN A 137 -4.81 4.35 -20.21
CA ASN A 137 -4.34 3.89 -21.52
C ASN A 137 -3.66 4.98 -22.37
N VAL A 138 -3.94 6.26 -22.14
CA VAL A 138 -3.31 7.38 -22.88
C VAL A 138 -2.09 7.95 -22.18
N VAL A 139 -1.80 7.50 -20.96
CA VAL A 139 -0.69 8.00 -20.15
C VAL A 139 0.58 7.23 -20.51
N GLN A 140 1.67 7.95 -20.73
CA GLN A 140 3.00 7.38 -20.91
C GLN A 140 3.82 7.46 -19.61
N GLN A 141 3.80 8.62 -18.96
CA GLN A 141 4.61 8.88 -17.77
C GLN A 141 3.88 9.84 -16.83
N ILE A 142 4.02 9.61 -15.52
CA ILE A 142 3.58 10.52 -14.45
C ILE A 142 4.79 10.81 -13.58
N GLU A 143 5.24 12.05 -13.58
CA GLU A 143 6.30 12.53 -12.69
C GLU A 143 5.67 13.34 -11.54
N CYS A 144 6.09 13.08 -10.30
CA CYS A 144 5.64 13.80 -9.12
C CYS A 144 6.76 14.71 -8.61
N LYS A 145 6.52 16.02 -8.65
CA LYS A 145 7.42 17.04 -8.15
C LYS A 145 6.88 17.63 -6.85
N VAL A 146 7.76 17.85 -5.89
CA VAL A 146 7.40 18.52 -4.63
C VAL A 146 7.35 20.02 -4.89
N LYS A 147 6.16 20.62 -4.70
CA LYS A 147 5.94 22.07 -4.87
C LYS A 147 6.40 22.84 -3.65
N ARG A 148 6.02 22.35 -2.46
CA ARG A 148 6.31 22.99 -1.18
C ARG A 148 6.35 21.96 -0.06
N GLU A 149 7.28 22.15 0.86
CA GLU A 149 7.39 21.38 2.11
C GLU A 149 7.37 22.35 3.28
N TRP A 150 6.64 22.03 4.34
CA TRP A 150 6.62 22.85 5.56
C TRP A 150 6.21 22.03 6.78
N MET A 151 6.59 22.50 7.97
CA MET A 151 6.06 21.99 9.23
C MET A 151 4.81 22.78 9.60
N GLU A 152 3.65 22.15 9.59
CA GLU A 152 2.39 22.77 9.97
C GLU A 152 2.15 22.58 11.47
N LYS A 153 1.86 23.66 12.20
CA LYS A 153 1.53 23.61 13.62
C LYS A 153 0.09 23.12 13.77
N GLU A 154 -0.11 22.11 14.59
CA GLU A 154 -1.44 21.64 14.95
C GLU A 154 -2.15 22.73 15.77
N TRP A 155 -3.39 23.01 15.38
CA TRP A 155 -4.26 23.93 16.06
C TRP A 155 -5.63 23.29 16.26
N LYS A 156 -6.29 23.70 17.33
CA LYS A 156 -7.66 23.34 17.65
C LYS A 156 -8.43 24.62 17.95
N PHE A 157 -9.74 24.61 17.76
CA PHE A 157 -10.59 25.69 18.25
C PHE A 157 -10.58 25.66 19.78
N LYS A 158 -10.42 26.83 20.40
CA LYS A 158 -10.40 26.97 21.86
C LYS A 158 -11.76 26.64 22.47
N GLU A 159 -12.84 27.09 21.83
CA GLU A 159 -14.22 26.78 22.16
C GLU A 159 -14.99 26.47 20.86
N LEU A 160 -15.95 25.55 20.88
CA LEU A 160 -16.67 25.08 19.67
C LEU A 160 -17.36 26.20 18.87
N ALA A 161 -17.67 27.33 19.51
CA ALA A 161 -18.40 28.45 18.92
C ALA A 161 -17.57 29.72 18.73
N LYS A 162 -16.26 29.71 19.08
CA LYS A 162 -15.37 30.88 18.91
C LYS A 162 -14.27 30.57 17.90
N ASP A 163 -14.00 31.52 17.02
CA ASP A 163 -12.95 31.43 15.99
C ASP A 163 -11.51 31.61 16.54
N GLU A 164 -11.32 31.52 17.87
CA GLU A 164 -10.02 31.57 18.50
C GLU A 164 -9.27 30.24 18.31
N LYS A 165 -8.22 30.27 17.49
CA LYS A 165 -7.32 29.13 17.28
C LYS A 165 -6.30 29.04 18.42
N MET A 166 -6.25 27.89 19.09
CA MET A 166 -5.19 27.58 20.06
C MET A 166 -4.23 26.54 19.48
N TYR A 167 -2.93 26.84 19.49
CA TYR A 167 -1.89 25.92 19.03
C TYR A 167 -1.57 24.90 20.13
N THR A 168 -1.45 23.63 19.77
CA THR A 168 -1.18 22.54 20.73
C THR A 168 0.31 22.39 21.05
N GLY A 169 1.18 23.10 20.32
CA GLY A 169 2.64 22.96 20.39
C GLY A 169 3.19 21.79 19.57
N ARG A 170 2.32 20.96 19.00
CA ARG A 170 2.68 19.86 18.09
C ARG A 170 2.80 20.37 16.66
N SER A 171 3.68 19.76 15.89
CA SER A 171 3.82 20.00 14.46
C SER A 171 3.82 18.69 13.70
N TYR A 172 3.34 18.74 12.46
CA TYR A 172 3.39 17.63 11.53
C TYR A 172 4.01 18.10 10.20
N PRO A 173 4.76 17.22 9.51
CA PRO A 173 5.28 17.51 8.20
C PRO A 173 4.13 17.53 7.19
N ALA A 174 4.10 18.55 6.34
CA ALA A 174 3.14 18.67 5.25
C ALA A 174 3.87 18.92 3.94
N ARG A 175 3.40 18.28 2.87
CA ARG A 175 3.89 18.51 1.52
C ARG A 175 2.78 18.70 0.52
N GLU A 176 3.06 19.51 -0.48
CA GLU A 176 2.20 19.70 -1.64
C GLU A 176 2.95 19.26 -2.90
N TYR A 177 2.27 18.52 -3.77
CA TYR A 177 2.84 17.94 -4.97
C TYR A 177 2.19 18.50 -6.23
N VAL A 178 3.00 18.68 -7.26
CA VAL A 178 2.57 18.95 -8.63
C VAL A 178 2.98 17.76 -9.47
N HIS A 179 2.03 17.24 -10.24
CA HIS A 179 2.24 16.11 -11.11
C HIS A 179 2.35 16.60 -12.54
N ILE A 180 3.34 16.07 -13.27
CA ILE A 180 3.51 16.28 -14.70
C ILE A 180 3.16 14.96 -15.37
N VAL A 181 2.03 14.95 -16.09
CA VAL A 181 1.56 13.79 -16.83
C VAL A 181 1.89 13.98 -18.29
N THR A 182 2.73 13.09 -18.82
CA THR A 182 3.04 12.99 -20.25
C THR A 182 2.12 11.96 -20.87
N LEU A 183 1.35 12.40 -21.86
CA LEU A 183 0.50 11.53 -22.67
C LEU A 183 1.32 10.82 -23.75
N GLN A 184 0.77 9.76 -24.33
CA GLN A 184 1.37 9.07 -25.48
C GLN A 184 1.56 9.99 -26.71
N ASP A 185 0.72 11.03 -26.84
CA ASP A 185 0.85 12.07 -27.86
C ASP A 185 2.06 13.02 -27.63
N GLY A 186 2.81 12.85 -26.54
CA GLY A 186 3.91 13.74 -26.12
C GLY A 186 3.46 15.03 -25.44
N ARG A 187 2.14 15.30 -25.35
CA ARG A 187 1.60 16.44 -24.61
C ARG A 187 1.82 16.28 -23.11
N THR A 188 2.18 17.37 -22.45
CA THR A 188 2.35 17.41 -20.99
C THR A 188 1.22 18.21 -20.34
N ILE A 189 0.68 17.68 -19.24
CA ILE A 189 -0.31 18.33 -18.41
C ILE A 189 0.27 18.44 -17.00
N GLU A 190 0.28 19.66 -16.48
CA GLU A 190 0.81 19.96 -15.15
C GLU A 190 -0.35 20.29 -14.21
N GLY A 191 -0.39 19.65 -13.05
CA GLY A 191 -1.50 19.84 -12.14
C GLY A 191 -1.44 19.04 -10.85
N GLY A 192 -2.35 19.37 -9.93
CA GLY A 192 -2.63 18.51 -8.79
C GLY A 192 -3.37 17.26 -9.25
N LEU A 193 -2.79 16.08 -9.03
CA LEU A 193 -3.41 14.79 -9.31
C LEU A 193 -3.74 14.10 -7.99
N SER A 194 -4.91 13.47 -7.94
CA SER A 194 -5.32 12.60 -6.82
C SER A 194 -5.85 11.28 -7.36
N GLY A 195 -5.33 10.17 -6.85
CA GLY A 195 -5.73 8.86 -7.32
C GLY A 195 -5.11 7.72 -6.54
N VAL A 196 -5.64 6.51 -6.75
CA VAL A 196 -5.06 5.28 -6.21
C VAL A 196 -4.65 4.41 -7.38
N VAL A 197 -3.39 4.01 -7.39
CA VAL A 197 -2.78 3.13 -8.38
C VAL A 197 -2.48 1.80 -7.70
N TYR A 198 -2.87 0.71 -8.34
CA TYR A 198 -2.53 -0.62 -7.90
C TYR A 198 -1.44 -1.18 -8.82
N LEU A 199 -0.49 -1.88 -8.23
CA LEU A 199 0.55 -2.61 -8.94
C LEU A 199 0.47 -4.08 -8.58
N GLN A 200 0.21 -4.92 -9.56
CA GLN A 200 0.30 -6.36 -9.42
C GLN A 200 1.70 -6.80 -9.85
N PRO A 201 2.57 -7.24 -8.92
CA PRO A 201 3.91 -7.67 -9.26
C PRO A 201 3.83 -8.94 -10.12
N GLN A 202 4.45 -8.89 -11.30
CA GLN A 202 4.54 -10.06 -12.17
C GLN A 202 5.77 -10.86 -11.75
N ILE A 203 5.56 -11.88 -10.92
CA ILE A 203 6.65 -12.71 -10.38
C ILE A 203 7.04 -13.83 -11.37
N TYR A 204 6.13 -14.21 -12.27
CA TYR A 204 6.30 -15.37 -13.15
C TYR A 204 5.93 -15.04 -14.59
N ASP A 205 6.83 -15.38 -15.52
CA ASP A 205 6.49 -15.53 -16.94
C ASP A 205 5.80 -16.88 -17.11
N PRO A 206 4.55 -16.93 -17.60
CA PRO A 206 3.84 -18.17 -17.82
C PRO A 206 4.46 -18.90 -19.02
N GLN A 207 5.48 -19.72 -18.78
CA GLN A 207 6.05 -20.58 -19.84
C GLN A 207 5.09 -21.70 -20.25
N ARG A 208 4.08 -22.01 -19.43
CA ARG A 208 3.10 -23.07 -19.71
C ARG A 208 1.67 -22.55 -19.59
N PRO A 209 0.79 -22.80 -20.58
CA PRO A 209 -0.57 -22.25 -20.62
C PRO A 209 -1.54 -22.76 -19.54
N ASN A 210 -1.14 -23.57 -18.57
CA ASN A 210 -2.00 -24.11 -17.50
C ASN A 210 -1.32 -24.15 -16.11
N GLU A 211 -0.20 -23.44 -15.93
CA GLU A 211 0.50 -23.45 -14.65
C GLU A 211 -0.23 -22.58 -13.61
N TYR A 212 -0.37 -23.12 -12.39
CA TYR A 212 -1.01 -22.41 -11.29
C TYR A 212 -0.20 -21.17 -10.92
N ARG A 213 -0.81 -19.98 -11.05
CA ARG A 213 -0.21 -18.74 -10.61
C ARG A 213 -0.65 -18.44 -9.18
N PRO A 214 0.27 -18.31 -8.22
CA PRO A 214 -0.10 -17.82 -6.91
C PRO A 214 -0.66 -16.41 -7.07
N ALA A 215 -1.85 -16.17 -6.52
CA ALA A 215 -2.45 -14.85 -6.49
C ALA A 215 -1.64 -13.96 -5.55
N VAL A 216 -0.78 -13.11 -6.11
CA VAL A 216 -0.05 -12.12 -5.34
C VAL A 216 -0.94 -10.91 -5.11
N GLU A 217 -1.07 -10.47 -3.87
CA GLU A 217 -1.82 -9.27 -3.54
C GLU A 217 -1.23 -8.04 -4.24
N ALA A 218 -2.10 -7.24 -4.84
CA ALA A 218 -1.68 -6.01 -5.49
C ALA A 218 -1.24 -4.97 -4.46
N GLN A 219 -0.12 -4.32 -4.73
CA GLN A 219 0.42 -3.23 -3.93
C GLN A 219 -0.36 -1.95 -4.23
N LYS A 220 -0.83 -1.27 -3.19
CA LYS A 220 -1.59 -0.02 -3.31
C LYS A 220 -0.66 1.18 -3.15
N PHE A 221 -0.67 2.07 -4.13
CA PHE A 221 0.05 3.33 -4.13
C PHE A 221 -0.96 4.48 -4.22
N VAL A 222 -0.85 5.46 -3.32
CA VAL A 222 -1.75 6.62 -3.31
C VAL A 222 -1.00 7.84 -3.83
N LEU A 223 -1.60 8.50 -4.81
CA LEU A 223 -1.12 9.76 -5.37
C LEU A 223 -1.85 10.88 -4.66
N HIS A 224 -1.11 11.61 -3.82
CA HIS A 224 -1.63 12.69 -2.99
C HIS A 224 -1.38 14.03 -3.66
N LYS A 225 -2.40 14.89 -3.72
CA LYS A 225 -2.20 16.32 -4.03
C LYS A 225 -1.47 17.02 -2.87
N ARG A 226 -1.90 16.72 -1.64
CA ARG A 226 -1.30 17.18 -0.39
C ARG A 226 -1.20 15.98 0.54
N ASP A 227 -0.04 15.80 1.12
CA ASP A 227 0.22 14.75 2.10
C ASP A 227 0.56 15.37 3.46
N LYS A 228 0.05 14.73 4.51
CA LYS A 228 0.23 15.15 5.90
C LYS A 228 0.75 13.94 6.67
N GLY A 229 1.93 14.09 7.24
CA GLY A 229 2.50 13.07 8.11
C GLY A 229 1.88 13.04 9.50
N GLU A 230 2.39 12.11 10.30
CA GLU A 230 2.01 12.01 11.71
C GLU A 230 2.74 13.07 12.55
N VAL A 231 2.23 13.31 13.76
CA VAL A 231 2.84 14.27 14.68
C VAL A 231 4.20 13.76 15.14
N GLY A 232 5.22 14.61 15.02
CA GLY A 232 6.60 14.28 15.41
C GLY A 232 7.40 13.55 14.33
N GLU A 233 6.80 13.25 13.18
CA GLU A 233 7.55 12.77 12.02
C GLU A 233 8.38 13.88 11.37
N GLU A 234 9.47 13.48 10.72
CA GLU A 234 10.31 14.40 9.96
C GLU A 234 9.83 14.53 8.52
N LEU A 235 10.18 15.64 7.88
CA LEU A 235 9.94 15.81 6.45
C LEU A 235 10.53 14.70 5.60
N LYS A 236 11.56 13.94 6.02
CA LYS A 236 12.16 12.87 5.23
C LYS A 236 11.42 11.54 5.30
N SER A 237 10.58 11.31 6.32
CA SER A 237 9.90 10.03 6.50
C SER A 237 8.74 9.82 5.52
N LEU A 238 8.13 10.89 5.00
CA LEU A 238 7.00 10.76 4.07
C LEU A 238 7.48 10.22 2.71
N LYS A 239 7.17 8.95 2.48
CA LYS A 239 7.46 8.29 1.21
C LYS A 239 6.37 8.63 0.21
N TYR A 240 6.77 9.00 -1.00
CA TYR A 240 5.83 9.30 -2.07
C TYR A 240 6.24 8.61 -3.36
N VAL A 241 5.29 8.49 -4.27
CA VAL A 241 5.56 8.02 -5.63
C VAL A 241 6.23 9.15 -6.39
N LYS A 242 7.46 8.93 -6.85
CA LYS A 242 8.25 9.92 -7.57
C LYS A 242 8.00 9.86 -9.07
N LEU A 243 7.94 8.66 -9.63
CA LEU A 243 7.78 8.44 -11.07
C LEU A 243 6.97 7.18 -11.33
N ILE A 244 6.03 7.26 -12.26
CA ILE A 244 5.33 6.12 -12.85
C ILE A 244 5.59 6.16 -14.34
N LYS A 245 6.10 5.07 -14.91
CA LYS A 245 6.19 4.89 -16.36
C LYS A 245 5.39 3.67 -16.79
N LEU A 246 4.61 3.85 -17.85
CA LEU A 246 3.76 2.81 -18.44
C LEU A 246 4.33 2.40 -19.81
N GLY A 247 4.11 1.15 -20.19
CA GLY A 247 4.57 0.55 -21.44
C GLY A 247 5.56 -0.59 -21.24
N GLU A 248 5.69 -1.46 -22.26
CA GLU A 248 6.59 -2.61 -22.23
C GLU A 248 8.07 -2.21 -22.11
N GLU A 249 8.46 -1.13 -22.80
CA GLU A 249 9.82 -0.58 -22.72
C GLU A 249 10.14 -0.11 -21.31
N ALA A 250 9.20 0.60 -20.68
CA ALA A 250 9.31 1.03 -19.30
C ALA A 250 9.42 -0.19 -18.37
N TYR A 251 8.59 -1.21 -18.57
CA TYR A 251 8.67 -2.44 -17.77
C TYR A 251 10.05 -3.11 -17.83
N ARG A 252 10.63 -3.25 -19.04
CA ARG A 252 12.00 -3.77 -19.23
C ARG A 252 13.06 -2.88 -18.56
N GLU A 253 12.93 -1.55 -18.68
CA GLU A 253 13.80 -0.58 -18.00
C GLU A 253 13.74 -0.76 -16.47
N GLY A 254 12.52 -0.86 -15.92
CA GLY A 254 12.28 -1.07 -14.50
C GLY A 254 12.89 -2.38 -13.99
N GLN A 255 12.71 -3.48 -14.73
CA GLN A 255 13.34 -4.75 -14.39
C GLN A 255 14.86 -4.61 -14.33
N GLN A 256 15.49 -3.97 -15.31
CA GLN A 256 16.93 -3.77 -15.34
C GLN A 256 17.41 -2.93 -14.15
N LYS A 257 16.72 -1.82 -13.85
CA LYS A 257 17.06 -0.98 -12.68
C LYS A 257 16.89 -1.72 -11.35
N SER A 258 15.84 -2.54 -11.23
CA SER A 258 15.60 -3.33 -10.01
C SER A 258 16.69 -4.40 -9.79
N LYS A 259 17.19 -5.03 -10.87
CA LYS A 259 18.31 -5.99 -10.83
C LYS A 259 19.60 -5.29 -10.41
N ASN A 260 19.90 -4.14 -11.00
CA ASN A 260 21.11 -3.36 -10.69
C ASN A 260 21.15 -2.92 -9.21
N ARG A 261 20.00 -2.51 -8.64
CA ARG A 261 19.93 -2.12 -7.21
C ARG A 261 20.04 -3.29 -6.24
N ARG A 262 19.62 -4.49 -6.64
CA ARG A 262 19.68 -5.70 -5.79
C ARG A 262 21.08 -6.29 -5.67
N ALA A 263 22.05 -5.89 -6.49
CA ALA A 263 23.44 -6.19 -6.27
C ALA A 263 23.95 -5.22 -5.19
N PRO A 264 24.01 -5.59 -3.90
CA PRO A 264 24.63 -4.74 -2.90
C PRO A 264 26.08 -4.49 -3.33
N ASP A 265 26.54 -3.27 -3.10
CA ASP A 265 27.91 -2.85 -3.35
C ASP A 265 28.86 -3.73 -2.52
N LYS A 266 29.30 -4.85 -3.11
CA LYS A 266 30.30 -5.76 -2.51
C LYS A 266 31.66 -5.07 -2.35
N SER A 267 31.80 -3.83 -2.83
CA SER A 267 33.01 -3.01 -2.80
C SER A 267 33.22 -2.25 -1.47
N ALA A 268 32.22 -2.20 -0.58
CA ALA A 268 32.32 -1.48 0.70
C ALA A 268 32.81 -2.35 1.88
N ARG A 269 33.56 -3.42 1.62
CA ARG A 269 34.17 -4.29 2.64
C ARG A 269 35.68 -4.32 2.54
#